data_AF-A0A6N8I6D2-F1
#
_entry.id   AF-A0A6N8I6D2-F1
#
_cell.length_a   1.000
_cell.length_b   1.000
_cell.length_c   1.000
_cell.angle_alpha   90.00
_cell.angle_beta   90.00
_cell.angle_gamma   90.00
#
_symmetry.space_group_name_H-M   'P 1'
#
loop_
_entity.id
_entity.type
_entity.pdbx_description
1 polymer ?
#
loop_
_entity_poly.entity_id
_entity_poly.type
_entity_poly.pdbx_seq_one_letter_code
_entity_poly.pdbx_strand_id
1 'polypeptide(L)'
;MPKIIFTSRYLRDAPAEHLTHYVKYLATRDGVEKIDESKLLLPATEKQRQLIGQLLRDIPSANELLEYGDYCESPTIGNATEFISLALEQNLNLIGKRENYVEYIAGRPRVERIGEHGLFTDEGVPVVLAQVQEDVCNHKGAVWTHVISLRREDAARLGYDSGKQWQDLLRSKKAMLCKHMKIDSENLRWYAAFHNESHHPHVHLMVYSAKDNGGFLTEPAIEAMRSELAHDIFRQDFAHI
;
A
#
# COMPACT_ATOMS: atom_id res chain seq x y z
N MET A 1 12.18 -15.54 -10.69
CA MET A 1 10.93 -15.99 -10.02
C MET A 1 10.00 -14.81 -9.97
N PRO A 2 8.74 -14.97 -10.39
CA PRO A 2 7.72 -13.94 -10.19
C PRO A 2 7.62 -13.63 -8.69
N LYS A 3 7.67 -12.36 -8.33
CA LYS A 3 7.63 -11.90 -6.93
C LYS A 3 6.59 -10.80 -6.81
N ILE A 4 5.60 -11.02 -5.95
CA ILE A 4 4.86 -9.91 -5.37
C ILE A 4 5.64 -9.36 -4.17
N ILE A 5 5.52 -8.07 -3.91
CA ILE A 5 5.71 -7.55 -2.56
C ILE A 5 4.37 -7.59 -1.83
N PHE A 6 4.39 -8.14 -0.63
CA PHE A 6 3.29 -8.09 0.31
C PHE A 6 3.82 -7.58 1.65
N THR A 7 3.45 -6.36 2.02
CA THR A 7 3.76 -5.84 3.35
C THR A 7 2.51 -5.81 4.19
N SER A 8 2.62 -6.11 5.48
CA SER A 8 1.50 -6.12 6.43
C SER A 8 1.89 -5.35 7.68
N ARG A 9 1.11 -4.33 8.04
CA ARG A 9 1.41 -3.42 9.14
C ARG A 9 0.16 -3.09 9.94
N TYR A 10 0.35 -2.84 11.22
CA TYR A 10 -0.72 -2.45 12.14
C TYR A 10 -0.81 -0.92 12.23
N LEU A 11 -2.01 -0.36 12.09
CA LEU A 11 -2.27 1.07 12.22
C LEU A 11 -2.28 1.48 13.71
N ARG A 12 -1.25 2.19 14.17
CA ARG A 12 -1.09 2.60 15.58
C ARG A 12 -1.65 4.01 15.84
N ASP A 13 -2.10 4.26 17.06
CA ASP A 13 -2.72 5.55 17.45
C ASP A 13 -1.72 6.66 17.80
N ALA A 14 -0.41 6.43 17.65
CA ALA A 14 0.58 7.47 17.85
C ALA A 14 1.78 7.27 16.93
N PRO A 15 2.21 8.31 16.19
CA PRO A 15 3.46 8.24 15.47
C PRO A 15 4.62 8.17 16.46
N ALA A 16 5.68 7.46 16.11
CA ALA A 16 6.88 7.52 16.92
C ALA A 16 7.43 8.96 16.83
N GLU A 17 7.75 9.60 17.96
CA GLU A 17 8.13 11.03 18.00
C GLU A 17 9.26 11.37 17.00
N HIS A 18 10.16 10.43 16.76
CA HIS A 18 11.26 10.55 15.81
C HIS A 18 10.83 10.63 14.33
N LEU A 19 9.61 10.23 13.98
CA LEU A 19 9.09 10.20 12.61
C LEU A 19 8.24 11.42 12.23
N THR A 20 8.00 12.34 13.17
CA THR A 20 7.16 13.53 12.98
C THR A 20 7.60 14.45 11.83
N HIS A 21 8.89 14.50 11.51
CA HIS A 21 9.42 15.28 10.41
C HIS A 21 9.01 14.75 9.02
N TYR A 22 8.68 13.45 8.90
CA TYR A 22 8.15 12.85 7.67
C TYR A 22 6.69 13.24 7.39
N VAL A 23 5.90 13.57 8.41
CA VAL A 23 4.54 14.12 8.24
C VAL A 23 4.59 15.40 7.44
N LYS A 24 5.55 16.28 7.74
CA LYS A 24 5.73 17.54 7.03
C LYS A 24 6.08 17.29 5.57
N TYR A 25 6.95 16.32 5.29
CA TYR A 25 7.29 15.94 3.92
C TYR A 25 6.05 15.47 3.13
N LEU A 26 5.21 14.61 3.74
CA LEU A 26 3.96 14.12 3.15
C LEU A 26 2.92 15.24 2.94
N ALA A 27 2.74 16.11 3.94
CA ALA A 27 1.76 17.20 3.90
C ALA A 27 2.11 18.30 2.88
N THR A 28 3.40 18.52 2.59
CA THR A 28 3.81 19.50 1.58
C THR A 28 3.64 19.02 0.14
N ARG A 29 3.20 17.76 -0.06
CA ARG A 29 3.21 17.11 -1.37
C ARG A 29 2.02 17.48 -2.28
N ASP A 30 0.97 18.10 -1.74
CA ASP A 30 -0.11 18.70 -2.55
C ASP A 30 0.37 19.87 -3.43
N GLY A 31 1.60 20.36 -3.23
CA GLY A 31 2.21 21.43 -4.03
C GLY A 31 3.63 21.15 -4.54
N VAL A 32 4.13 19.90 -4.46
CA VAL A 32 5.46 19.60 -5.04
C VAL A 32 5.34 19.66 -6.55
N GLU A 33 6.07 20.60 -7.16
CA GLU A 33 6.22 20.74 -8.61
C GLU A 33 6.24 19.37 -9.27
N LYS A 34 5.33 19.15 -10.22
CA LYS A 34 5.36 17.97 -11.09
C LYS A 34 6.80 17.83 -11.57
N ILE A 35 7.49 16.79 -11.11
CA ILE A 35 8.87 16.54 -11.53
C ILE A 35 8.80 16.47 -13.04
N ASP A 36 9.49 17.41 -13.70
CA ASP A 36 9.65 17.44 -15.14
C ASP A 36 10.09 16.03 -15.56
N GLU A 37 9.23 15.32 -16.29
CA GLU A 37 9.42 13.91 -16.62
C GLU A 37 10.74 13.70 -17.37
N SER A 38 11.19 14.72 -18.10
CA SER A 38 12.49 14.71 -18.80
C SER A 38 13.71 14.60 -17.87
N LYS A 39 13.54 14.92 -16.58
CA LYS A 39 14.60 14.91 -15.56
C LYS A 39 14.60 13.65 -14.72
N LEU A 40 13.61 12.77 -14.85
CA LEU A 40 13.49 11.58 -14.00
C LEU A 40 14.69 10.64 -14.11
N LEU A 41 15.32 10.59 -15.29
CA LEU A 41 16.50 9.76 -15.55
C LEU A 41 17.83 10.38 -15.10
N LEU A 42 17.82 11.64 -14.63
CA LEU A 42 19.01 12.25 -14.05
C LEU A 42 19.38 11.57 -12.73
N PRO A 43 20.64 11.66 -12.29
CA PRO A 43 21.05 11.14 -10.98
C PRO A 43 20.22 11.74 -9.85
N ALA A 44 19.89 10.92 -8.85
CA ALA A 44 19.16 11.35 -7.66
C ALA A 44 19.80 12.61 -7.06
N THR A 45 18.98 13.51 -6.54
CA THR A 45 19.50 14.74 -5.90
C THR A 45 20.19 14.41 -4.58
N GLU A 46 21.06 15.32 -4.10
CA GLU A 46 21.69 15.16 -2.79
C GLU A 46 20.66 15.06 -1.65
N LYS A 47 19.60 15.87 -1.72
CA LYS A 47 18.47 15.83 -0.77
C LYS A 47 17.77 14.48 -0.76
N GLN A 48 17.52 13.89 -1.94
CA GLN A 48 16.92 12.54 -2.04
C GLN A 48 17.84 11.48 -1.41
N ARG A 49 19.15 11.50 -1.70
CA ARG A 49 20.10 10.55 -1.09
C ARG A 49 20.16 10.66 0.43
N GLN A 50 20.18 11.89 0.95
CA GLN A 50 20.17 12.15 2.39
C GLN A 50 18.88 11.63 3.04
N LEU A 51 17.72 11.91 2.42
CA LEU A 51 16.42 11.46 2.91
C LEU A 51 16.31 9.93 2.87
N ILE A 52 16.77 9.27 1.80
CA ILE A 52 16.82 7.81 1.69
C ILE A 52 17.68 7.21 2.80
N GLY A 53 18.87 7.77 3.03
CA GLY A 53 19.74 7.31 4.11
C GLY A 53 19.10 7.47 5.49
N GLN A 54 18.29 8.51 5.70
CA GLN A 54 17.54 8.70 6.93
C GLN A 54 16.39 7.69 7.06
N LEU A 55 15.60 7.50 6.00
CA LEU A 55 14.50 6.54 5.95
C LEU A 55 14.97 5.12 6.28
N LEU A 56 16.11 4.68 5.75
CA LEU A 56 16.64 3.34 6.01
C LEU A 56 17.16 3.16 7.44
N ARG A 57 17.55 4.25 8.12
CA ARG A 57 17.91 4.20 9.55
C ARG A 57 16.68 4.14 10.44
N ASP A 58 15.71 5.00 10.15
CA ASP A 58 14.50 5.14 10.96
C ASP A 58 13.52 3.97 10.70
N ILE A 59 13.54 3.42 9.49
CA ILE A 59 12.64 2.38 8.98
C ILE A 59 13.45 1.31 8.21
N PRO A 60 14.19 0.43 8.91
CA PRO A 60 15.06 -0.55 8.27
C PRO A 60 14.33 -1.47 7.28
N SER A 61 13.07 -1.81 7.54
CA SER A 61 12.25 -2.68 6.67
C SER A 61 11.91 -2.07 5.30
N ALA A 62 12.15 -0.77 5.10
CA ALA A 62 11.98 -0.14 3.79
C ALA A 62 12.96 -0.71 2.74
N ASN A 63 14.05 -1.36 3.15
CA ASN A 63 14.99 -2.01 2.22
C ASN A 63 14.41 -3.26 1.51
N GLU A 64 13.25 -3.75 1.93
CA GLU A 64 12.58 -4.91 1.31
C GLU A 64 11.73 -4.50 0.08
N LEU A 65 11.60 -3.20 -0.18
CA LEU A 65 10.82 -2.63 -1.29
C LEU A 65 11.49 -2.87 -2.65
N LEU A 66 10.68 -3.09 -3.70
CA LEU A 66 11.18 -3.24 -5.08
C LEU A 66 11.83 -1.93 -5.52
N GLU A 67 11.22 -0.82 -5.13
CA GLU A 67 11.66 0.54 -5.39
C GLU A 67 13.03 0.82 -4.78
N TYR A 68 13.35 0.20 -3.63
CA TYR A 68 14.69 0.30 -3.05
C TYR A 68 15.71 -0.47 -3.89
N GLY A 69 15.35 -1.67 -4.36
CA GLY A 69 16.16 -2.44 -5.30
C GLY A 69 16.44 -1.66 -6.58
N ASP A 70 15.40 -1.12 -7.21
CA ASP A 70 15.50 -0.33 -8.44
C ASP A 70 16.32 0.96 -8.22
N TYR A 71 16.20 1.61 -7.05
CA TYR A 71 17.06 2.74 -6.68
C TYR A 71 18.53 2.33 -6.50
N CYS A 72 18.81 1.17 -5.90
CA CYS A 72 20.17 0.67 -5.76
C CYS A 72 20.81 0.33 -7.11
N GLU A 73 20.02 -0.27 -8.02
CA GLU A 73 20.47 -0.60 -9.37
C GLU A 73 20.67 0.64 -10.24
N SER A 74 19.76 1.62 -10.14
CA SER A 74 19.80 2.86 -10.90
C SER A 74 19.33 4.04 -10.04
N PRO A 75 20.26 4.77 -9.38
CA PRO A 75 19.93 5.83 -8.42
C PRO A 75 19.56 7.13 -9.13
N THR A 76 18.43 7.11 -9.84
CA THR A 76 17.87 8.25 -10.57
C THR A 76 16.89 9.06 -9.71
N ILE A 77 16.55 10.29 -10.14
CA ILE A 77 15.53 11.11 -9.49
C ILE A 77 14.19 10.37 -9.43
N GLY A 78 13.83 9.66 -10.50
CA GLY A 78 12.60 8.87 -10.57
C GLY A 78 12.58 7.74 -9.55
N ASN A 79 13.59 6.86 -9.57
CA ASN A 79 13.63 5.71 -8.65
C ASN A 79 13.73 6.15 -7.19
N ALA A 80 14.49 7.21 -6.90
CA ALA A 80 14.53 7.79 -5.57
C ALA A 80 13.16 8.33 -5.12
N THR A 81 12.44 8.99 -6.01
CA THR A 81 11.10 9.54 -5.72
C THR A 81 10.10 8.43 -5.45
N GLU A 82 10.05 7.40 -6.28
CA GLU A 82 9.15 6.24 -6.11
C GLU A 82 9.46 5.52 -4.79
N PHE A 83 10.74 5.26 -4.49
CA PHE A 83 11.14 4.65 -3.23
C PHE A 83 10.75 5.49 -2.00
N ILE A 84 11.11 6.78 -1.97
CA ILE A 84 10.75 7.67 -0.85
C ILE A 84 9.23 7.70 -0.67
N SER A 85 8.49 7.79 -1.78
CA SER A 85 7.02 7.82 -1.76
C SER A 85 6.46 6.56 -1.10
N LEU A 86 6.82 5.39 -1.62
CA LEU A 86 6.25 4.15 -1.14
C LEU A 86 6.72 3.81 0.27
N ALA A 87 7.99 4.09 0.60
CA ALA A 87 8.50 3.92 1.95
C ALA A 87 7.70 4.76 2.95
N LEU A 88 7.41 6.01 2.65
CA LEU A 88 6.59 6.84 3.53
C LEU A 88 5.14 6.36 3.59
N GLU A 89 4.58 5.90 2.47
CA GLU A 89 3.21 5.41 2.38
C GLU A 89 2.95 4.16 3.20
N GLN A 90 3.82 3.17 3.06
CA GLN A 90 3.74 1.97 3.88
C GLN A 90 3.98 2.26 5.36
N ASN A 91 4.54 3.42 5.69
CA ASN A 91 4.82 3.83 7.05
C ASN A 91 3.93 4.98 7.53
N LEU A 92 2.88 5.34 6.78
CA LEU A 92 1.92 6.38 7.16
C LEU A 92 1.32 6.11 8.54
N ASN A 93 1.13 4.84 8.89
CA ASN A 93 0.68 4.41 10.21
C ASN A 93 1.66 4.71 11.35
N LEU A 94 2.95 4.83 11.06
CA LEU A 94 4.00 5.17 12.04
C LEU A 94 4.28 6.67 12.06
N ILE A 95 3.81 7.40 11.04
CA ILE A 95 4.17 8.78 10.77
C ILE A 95 2.97 9.70 11.06
N GLY A 96 1.71 9.29 10.81
CA GLY A 96 0.50 10.11 10.94
C GLY A 96 -0.62 9.47 11.76
N LYS A 97 -1.77 10.17 11.84
CA LYS A 97 -3.01 9.65 12.44
C LYS A 97 -3.75 8.73 11.48
N ARG A 98 -4.66 7.88 12.00
CA ARG A 98 -5.53 7.01 11.19
C ARG A 98 -6.32 7.78 10.12
N GLU A 99 -6.82 8.96 10.47
CA GLU A 99 -7.55 9.90 9.60
C GLU A 99 -6.76 10.19 8.32
N ASN A 100 -5.47 10.48 8.48
CA ASN A 100 -4.58 10.84 7.38
C ASN A 100 -4.33 9.66 6.45
N TYR A 101 -4.35 8.42 6.94
CA TYR A 101 -4.09 7.24 6.10
C TYR A 101 -5.20 7.05 5.07
N VAL A 102 -6.47 7.05 5.50
CA VAL A 102 -7.63 6.83 4.63
C VAL A 102 -7.74 7.92 3.57
N GLU A 103 -7.60 9.19 3.97
CA GLU A 103 -7.63 10.32 3.03
C GLU A 103 -6.50 10.22 2.00
N TYR A 104 -5.29 9.92 2.48
CA TYR A 104 -4.11 9.85 1.64
C TYR A 104 -4.23 8.77 0.57
N ILE A 105 -4.60 7.53 0.92
CA ILE A 105 -4.69 6.45 -0.09
C ILE A 105 -5.83 6.66 -1.08
N ALA A 106 -6.89 7.39 -0.68
CA ALA A 106 -8.08 7.63 -1.49
C ALA A 106 -7.94 8.80 -2.49
N GLY A 107 -7.13 9.82 -2.14
CA GLY A 107 -7.08 11.11 -2.84
C GLY A 107 -5.80 11.38 -3.63
N ARG A 108 -4.76 10.55 -3.49
CA ARG A 108 -3.43 10.81 -4.04
C ARG A 108 -3.39 10.92 -5.58
N PRO A 109 -2.44 11.70 -6.15
CA PRO A 109 -2.08 11.57 -7.56
C PRO A 109 -1.85 10.12 -7.98
N ARG A 110 -2.31 9.73 -9.18
CA ARG A 110 -2.21 8.38 -9.78
C ARG A 110 -3.05 7.28 -9.11
N VAL A 111 -3.88 7.62 -8.12
CA VAL A 111 -4.97 6.72 -7.71
C VAL A 111 -5.96 6.57 -8.86
N GLU A 112 -6.33 5.34 -9.19
CA GLU A 112 -7.42 5.11 -10.12
C GLU A 112 -8.75 5.31 -9.39
N ARG A 113 -9.56 6.26 -9.87
CA ARG A 113 -10.84 6.58 -9.22
C ARG A 113 -11.93 5.65 -9.71
N ILE A 114 -12.50 4.88 -8.79
CA ILE A 114 -13.69 4.06 -9.01
C ILE A 114 -14.88 4.80 -8.37
N GLY A 115 -15.16 6.01 -8.86
CA GLY A 115 -16.17 6.94 -8.30
C GLY A 115 -15.59 8.32 -7.98
N GLU A 116 -16.07 8.96 -6.92
CA GLU A 116 -15.60 10.29 -6.48
C GLU A 116 -14.14 10.26 -5.98
N HIS A 117 -13.71 9.11 -5.44
CA HIS A 117 -12.39 8.85 -4.88
C HIS A 117 -11.84 7.46 -5.30
N GLY A 118 -10.63 7.13 -4.87
CA GLY A 118 -9.96 5.86 -5.21
C GLY A 118 -10.38 4.62 -4.42
N LEU A 119 -11.10 4.76 -3.31
CA LEU A 119 -11.48 3.61 -2.47
C LEU A 119 -12.55 2.73 -3.12
N PHE A 120 -12.37 1.42 -2.98
CA PHE A 120 -13.35 0.40 -3.30
C PHE A 120 -13.40 -0.72 -2.25
N THR A 121 -14.50 -1.49 -2.25
CA THR A 121 -14.74 -2.62 -1.35
C THR A 121 -15.64 -3.69 -2.03
N ASP A 122 -16.35 -4.51 -1.25
CA ASP A 122 -17.34 -5.49 -1.67
C ASP A 122 -18.36 -4.93 -2.69
N GLU A 123 -18.89 -5.82 -3.52
CA GLU A 123 -19.89 -5.47 -4.52
C GLU A 123 -21.20 -5.02 -3.86
N GLY A 124 -21.82 -3.96 -4.40
CA GLY A 124 -23.07 -3.41 -3.89
C GLY A 124 -22.94 -2.58 -2.61
N VAL A 125 -21.73 -2.44 -2.05
CA VAL A 125 -21.48 -1.61 -0.86
C VAL A 125 -21.05 -0.21 -1.30
N PRO A 126 -21.82 0.84 -0.98
CA PRO A 126 -21.41 2.21 -1.26
C PRO A 126 -20.21 2.59 -0.40
N VAL A 127 -19.24 3.29 -0.98
CA VAL A 127 -18.08 3.81 -0.25
C VAL A 127 -18.22 5.32 -0.11
N VAL A 128 -18.34 5.78 1.13
CA VAL A 128 -18.40 7.20 1.48
C VAL A 128 -17.15 7.52 2.30
N LEU A 129 -16.22 8.27 1.72
CA LEU A 129 -14.90 8.53 2.33
C LEU A 129 -14.98 9.01 3.78
N ALA A 130 -15.85 10.00 4.05
CA ALA A 130 -16.03 10.56 5.39
C ALA A 130 -16.48 9.50 6.41
N GLN A 131 -17.36 8.56 6.01
CA GLN A 131 -17.81 7.47 6.88
C GLN A 131 -16.68 6.47 7.13
N VAL A 132 -15.91 6.12 6.09
CA VAL A 132 -14.76 5.22 6.25
C VAL A 132 -13.72 5.82 7.19
N GLN A 133 -13.46 7.13 7.08
CA GLN A 133 -12.59 7.86 8.00
C GLN A 133 -13.14 7.78 9.43
N GLU A 134 -14.39 8.15 9.66
CA GLU A 134 -15.02 8.11 10.99
C GLU A 134 -14.97 6.70 11.61
N ASP A 135 -15.32 5.67 10.84
CA ASP A 135 -15.32 4.27 11.29
C ASP A 135 -13.93 3.83 11.75
N VAL A 136 -12.89 4.09 10.94
CA VAL A 136 -11.51 3.65 11.22
C VAL A 136 -10.91 4.40 12.41
N CYS A 137 -11.26 5.67 12.57
CA CYS A 137 -10.73 6.52 13.64
C CYS A 137 -11.38 6.21 14.99
N ASN A 138 -12.67 5.84 14.97
CA ASN A 138 -13.39 5.43 16.18
C ASN A 138 -13.21 3.93 16.50
N HIS A 139 -12.66 3.12 15.58
CA HIS A 139 -12.44 1.70 15.81
C HIS A 139 -11.37 1.45 16.89
N LYS A 140 -11.73 0.70 17.93
CA LYS A 140 -10.80 0.44 19.06
C LYS A 140 -9.96 -0.82 18.86
N GLY A 141 -10.36 -1.66 17.92
CA GLY A 141 -9.65 -2.88 17.57
C GLY A 141 -8.51 -2.67 16.57
N ALA A 142 -7.99 -3.80 16.10
CA ALA A 142 -6.89 -3.83 15.17
C ALA A 142 -7.31 -3.41 13.76
N VAL A 143 -6.60 -2.42 13.20
CA VAL A 143 -6.68 -2.08 11.78
C VAL A 143 -5.36 -2.45 11.12
N TRP A 144 -5.43 -3.35 10.13
CA TRP A 144 -4.28 -3.77 9.34
C TRP A 144 -4.26 -3.06 8.01
N THR A 145 -3.06 -2.67 7.58
CA THR A 145 -2.80 -2.09 6.27
C THR A 145 -1.82 -3.01 5.54
N HIS A 146 -2.20 -3.38 4.33
CA HIS A 146 -1.41 -4.20 3.43
C HIS A 146 -1.06 -3.42 2.17
N VAL A 147 0.11 -3.70 1.60
CA VAL A 147 0.44 -3.24 0.25
C VAL A 147 0.82 -4.45 -0.58
N ILE A 148 0.15 -4.61 -1.71
CA ILE A 148 0.47 -5.62 -2.73
C ILE A 148 1.03 -4.87 -3.93
N SER A 149 2.29 -5.12 -4.27
CA SER A 149 2.98 -4.44 -5.37
C SER A 149 3.54 -5.44 -6.38
N LEU A 150 3.46 -5.06 -7.66
CA LEU A 150 3.97 -5.80 -8.81
C LEU A 150 4.94 -4.93 -9.58
N ARG A 151 5.93 -5.56 -10.24
CA ARG A 151 6.66 -4.87 -11.31
C ARG A 151 5.69 -4.53 -12.45
N ARG A 152 5.88 -3.37 -13.08
CA ARG A 152 5.06 -2.91 -14.21
C ARG A 152 4.91 -3.95 -15.31
N GLU A 153 6.00 -4.64 -15.66
CA GLU A 153 5.99 -5.70 -16.67
C GLU A 153 5.06 -6.88 -16.31
N ASP A 154 5.03 -7.28 -15.04
CA ASP A 154 4.13 -8.32 -14.55
C ASP A 154 2.69 -7.82 -14.45
N ALA A 155 2.49 -6.58 -13.98
CA ALA A 155 1.16 -5.98 -13.93
C ALA A 155 0.52 -5.92 -15.33
N ALA A 156 1.25 -5.47 -16.34
CA ALA A 156 0.79 -5.42 -17.72
C ALA A 156 0.52 -6.81 -18.30
N ARG A 157 1.47 -7.74 -18.11
CA ARG A 157 1.37 -9.12 -18.60
C ARG A 157 0.18 -9.88 -18.01
N LEU A 158 -0.12 -9.65 -16.74
CA LEU A 158 -1.13 -10.39 -15.97
C LEU A 158 -2.47 -9.66 -15.86
N GLY A 159 -2.59 -8.45 -16.41
CA GLY A 159 -3.82 -7.66 -16.43
C GLY A 159 -4.08 -6.84 -15.17
N TYR A 160 -3.10 -6.65 -14.29
CA TYR A 160 -3.19 -5.85 -13.07
C TYR A 160 -2.81 -4.37 -13.27
N ASP A 161 -3.03 -3.85 -14.49
CA ASP A 161 -2.85 -2.43 -14.83
C ASP A 161 -4.11 -1.57 -14.58
N SER A 162 -5.20 -2.17 -14.09
CA SER A 162 -6.43 -1.45 -13.75
C SER A 162 -6.96 -1.77 -12.35
N GLY A 163 -7.60 -0.78 -11.74
CA GLY A 163 -8.26 -0.89 -10.45
C GLY A 163 -9.37 -1.94 -10.45
N LYS A 164 -10.01 -2.19 -11.59
CA LYS A 164 -11.05 -3.23 -11.72
C LYS A 164 -10.51 -4.64 -11.47
N GLN A 165 -9.33 -4.97 -12.02
CA GLN A 165 -8.74 -6.29 -11.82
C GLN A 165 -8.26 -6.48 -10.38
N TRP A 166 -7.69 -5.44 -9.77
CA TRP A 166 -7.35 -5.47 -8.33
C TRP A 166 -8.59 -5.64 -7.44
N GLN A 167 -9.69 -4.94 -7.77
CA GLN A 167 -10.97 -5.08 -7.08
C GLN A 167 -11.51 -6.51 -7.14
N ASP A 168 -11.50 -7.12 -8.33
CA ASP A 168 -12.01 -8.48 -8.53
C ASP A 168 -11.14 -9.51 -7.80
N LEU A 169 -9.80 -9.36 -7.84
CA LEU A 169 -8.88 -10.19 -7.05
C LEU A 169 -9.19 -10.09 -5.56
N LEU A 170 -9.26 -8.88 -5.00
CA LEU A 170 -9.44 -8.69 -3.56
C LEU A 170 -10.81 -9.20 -3.07
N ARG A 171 -11.87 -9.03 -3.87
CA ARG A 171 -13.19 -9.63 -3.60
C ARG A 171 -13.12 -11.16 -3.57
N SER A 172 -12.39 -11.78 -4.51
CA SER A 172 -12.19 -13.24 -4.50
C SER A 172 -11.40 -13.73 -3.27
N LYS A 173 -10.64 -12.84 -2.63
CA LYS A 173 -9.79 -13.12 -1.47
C LYS A 173 -10.45 -12.87 -0.12
N LYS A 174 -11.76 -12.60 -0.08
CA LYS A 174 -12.51 -12.43 1.17
C LYS A 174 -12.37 -13.63 2.13
N ALA A 175 -12.46 -14.85 1.62
CA ALA A 175 -12.34 -16.07 2.43
C ALA A 175 -10.93 -16.21 3.03
N MET A 176 -9.90 -15.83 2.27
CA MET A 176 -8.51 -15.80 2.72
C MET A 176 -8.33 -14.80 3.87
N LEU A 177 -8.84 -13.57 3.72
CA LEU A 177 -8.79 -12.56 4.78
C LEU A 177 -9.47 -13.05 6.06
N CYS A 178 -10.70 -13.57 5.95
CA CYS A 178 -11.44 -14.11 7.10
C CYS A 178 -10.65 -15.19 7.84
N LYS A 179 -10.11 -16.16 7.10
CA LYS A 179 -9.36 -17.30 7.65
C LYS A 179 -8.09 -16.85 8.36
N HIS A 180 -7.26 -16.04 7.71
CA HIS A 180 -5.93 -15.71 8.23
C HIS A 180 -5.97 -14.63 9.31
N MET A 181 -6.92 -13.69 9.23
CA MET A 181 -7.11 -12.66 10.25
C MET A 181 -8.06 -13.07 11.38
N LYS A 182 -8.67 -14.25 11.28
CA LYS A 182 -9.66 -14.79 12.23
C LYS A 182 -10.83 -13.82 12.44
N ILE A 183 -11.41 -13.37 11.33
CA ILE A 183 -12.57 -12.47 11.33
C ILE A 183 -13.74 -13.23 10.70
N ASP A 184 -14.87 -13.30 11.39
CA ASP A 184 -16.10 -13.86 10.80
C ASP A 184 -16.49 -13.02 9.56
N SER A 185 -16.99 -13.66 8.51
CA SER A 185 -17.27 -12.99 7.23
C SER A 185 -18.25 -11.82 7.33
N GLU A 186 -19.20 -11.89 8.26
CA GLU A 186 -20.16 -10.82 8.58
C GLU A 186 -19.49 -9.59 9.25
N ASN A 187 -18.37 -9.82 9.93
CA ASN A 187 -17.62 -8.81 10.68
C ASN A 187 -16.43 -8.27 9.89
N LEU A 188 -16.06 -8.85 8.75
CA LEU A 188 -14.98 -8.35 7.92
C LEU A 188 -15.33 -6.98 7.33
N ARG A 189 -14.44 -6.01 7.52
CA ARG A 189 -14.46 -4.72 6.84
C ARG A 189 -13.14 -4.56 6.11
N TRP A 190 -13.20 -4.22 4.83
CA TRP A 190 -12.01 -3.97 4.04
C TRP A 190 -12.24 -2.85 3.03
N TYR A 191 -11.20 -2.07 2.76
CA TYR A 191 -11.20 -1.03 1.75
C TYR A 191 -9.85 -1.02 1.05
N ALA A 192 -9.83 -0.76 -0.24
CA ALA A 192 -8.60 -0.72 -1.00
C ALA A 192 -8.58 0.43 -2.02
N ALA A 193 -7.38 0.86 -2.39
CA ALA A 193 -7.13 1.84 -3.44
C ALA A 193 -5.98 1.36 -4.33
N PHE A 194 -6.21 1.35 -5.64
CA PHE A 194 -5.18 1.02 -6.63
C PHE A 194 -4.46 2.27 -7.09
N HIS A 195 -3.13 2.22 -7.04
CA HIS A 195 -2.22 3.30 -7.45
C HIS A 195 -1.44 2.81 -8.68
N ASN A 196 -1.72 3.41 -9.83
CA ASN A 196 -1.16 2.98 -11.11
C ASN A 196 0.23 3.59 -11.35
N GLU A 197 1.16 3.33 -10.44
CA GLU A 197 2.51 3.91 -10.46
C GLU A 197 3.37 3.36 -11.59
N SER A 198 4.20 4.21 -12.22
CA SER A 198 4.84 3.90 -13.49
C SER A 198 5.69 2.62 -13.47
N HIS A 199 6.43 2.37 -12.38
CA HIS A 199 7.31 1.21 -12.24
C HIS A 199 6.69 0.08 -11.43
N HIS A 200 5.89 0.41 -10.40
CA HIS A 200 5.36 -0.56 -9.44
C HIS A 200 3.89 -0.32 -9.12
N PRO A 201 2.97 -0.72 -10.01
CA PRO A 201 1.54 -0.69 -9.72
C PRO A 201 1.25 -1.47 -8.45
N HIS A 202 0.52 -0.84 -7.53
CA HIS A 202 0.24 -1.43 -6.24
C HIS A 202 -1.13 -1.07 -5.71
N VAL A 203 -1.63 -1.90 -4.80
CA VAL A 203 -2.88 -1.65 -4.08
C VAL A 203 -2.58 -1.52 -2.59
N HIS A 204 -3.12 -0.45 -1.99
CA HIS A 204 -3.25 -0.32 -0.54
C HIS A 204 -4.53 -1.04 -0.12
N LEU A 205 -4.45 -1.93 0.85
CA LEU A 205 -5.58 -2.70 1.38
C LEU A 205 -5.65 -2.52 2.89
N MET A 206 -6.70 -1.89 3.38
CA MET A 206 -7.03 -1.75 4.80
C MET A 206 -8.05 -2.81 5.19
N VAL A 207 -7.82 -3.52 6.30
CA VAL A 207 -8.72 -4.58 6.79
C VAL A 207 -8.84 -4.51 8.31
N TYR A 208 -10.07 -4.62 8.80
CA TYR A 208 -10.39 -4.65 10.23
C TYR A 208 -11.66 -5.45 10.50
N SER A 209 -11.89 -5.75 11.77
CA SER A 209 -13.11 -6.40 12.24
C SER A 209 -14.11 -5.35 12.70
N ALA A 210 -15.41 -5.54 12.45
CA ALA A 210 -16.45 -4.70 13.05
C ALA A 210 -16.49 -4.82 14.58
N LYS A 211 -15.94 -5.90 15.14
CA LYS A 211 -15.72 -6.10 16.58
C LYS A 211 -14.32 -5.62 16.98
N ASP A 212 -14.20 -4.96 18.13
CA ASP A 212 -12.94 -4.41 18.65
C ASP A 212 -11.89 -5.47 19.06
N ASN A 213 -12.28 -6.75 19.17
CA ASN A 213 -11.42 -7.84 19.65
C ASN A 213 -11.11 -8.89 18.57
N GLY A 214 -11.26 -8.55 17.30
CA GLY A 214 -10.96 -9.43 16.15
C GLY A 214 -9.81 -8.92 15.29
N GLY A 215 -9.44 -9.68 14.27
CA GLY A 215 -8.46 -9.25 13.26
C GLY A 215 -7.02 -9.36 13.75
N PHE A 216 -6.60 -10.51 14.24
CA PHE A 216 -5.21 -10.74 14.64
C PHE A 216 -4.43 -11.44 13.52
N LEU A 217 -3.27 -10.90 13.17
CA LEU A 217 -2.33 -11.52 12.24
C LEU A 217 -1.04 -11.94 12.95
N THR A 218 -0.53 -13.09 12.52
CA THR A 218 0.78 -13.61 12.90
C THR A 218 1.69 -13.63 11.66
N GLU A 219 3.01 -13.67 11.85
CA GLU A 219 3.95 -13.77 10.74
C GLU A 219 3.66 -14.99 9.82
N PRO A 220 3.39 -16.21 10.34
CA PRO A 220 2.98 -17.32 9.47
C PRO A 220 1.69 -17.07 8.70
N ALA A 221 0.73 -16.34 9.29
CA ALA A 221 -0.50 -15.98 8.59
C ALA A 221 -0.20 -15.00 7.45
N ILE A 222 0.63 -13.98 7.68
CA ILE A 222 1.06 -13.01 6.67
C ILE A 222 1.75 -13.72 5.51
N GLU A 223 2.62 -14.69 5.77
CA GLU A 223 3.28 -15.44 4.69
C GLU A 223 2.34 -16.37 3.93
N ALA A 224 1.35 -16.97 4.61
CA ALA A 224 0.32 -17.74 3.94
C ALA A 224 -0.53 -16.84 3.02
N MET A 225 -0.90 -15.64 3.47
CA MET A 225 -1.62 -14.66 2.64
C MET A 225 -0.79 -14.23 1.42
N ARG A 226 0.50 -13.92 1.63
CA ARG A 226 1.46 -13.60 0.54
C ARG A 226 1.50 -14.73 -0.48
N SER A 227 1.66 -15.96 -0.02
CA SER A 227 1.72 -17.14 -0.88
C SER A 227 0.43 -17.30 -1.68
N GLU A 228 -0.73 -17.21 -1.05
CA GLU A 228 -2.01 -17.38 -1.73
C GLU A 228 -2.27 -16.31 -2.80
N LEU A 229 -1.92 -15.05 -2.50
CA LEU A 229 -1.99 -13.96 -3.48
C LEU A 229 -1.04 -14.20 -4.66
N ALA A 230 0.20 -14.61 -4.39
CA ALA A 230 1.18 -14.88 -5.43
C ALA A 230 0.73 -16.03 -6.36
N HIS A 231 0.18 -17.11 -5.80
CA HIS A 231 -0.31 -18.24 -6.59
C HIS A 231 -1.49 -17.86 -7.49
N ASP A 232 -2.37 -16.95 -7.05
CA ASP A 232 -3.48 -16.51 -7.88
C ASP A 232 -3.07 -15.48 -8.94
N ILE A 233 -2.20 -14.54 -8.60
CA ILE A 233 -1.69 -13.54 -9.55
C ILE A 233 -0.86 -14.22 -10.65
N PHE A 234 0.03 -15.14 -10.28
CA PHE A 234 0.92 -15.84 -11.20
C PHE A 234 0.44 -17.25 -11.56
N ARG A 235 -0.87 -17.51 -11.48
CA ARG A 235 -1.45 -18.85 -11.68
C ARG A 235 -0.98 -19.55 -12.94
N GLN A 236 -0.86 -18.82 -14.05
CA GLN A 236 -0.38 -19.36 -15.32
C GLN A 236 1.09 -19.76 -15.25
N ASP A 237 1.94 -18.97 -14.59
CA ASP A 237 3.36 -19.26 -14.43
C ASP A 237 3.57 -20.54 -13.60
N PHE A 238 2.68 -20.85 -12.64
CA PHE A 238 2.68 -22.11 -11.89
C PHE A 238 2.13 -23.31 -12.68
N ALA A 239 1.24 -23.08 -13.64
CA ALA A 239 0.66 -24.15 -14.47
C ALA A 239 1.61 -24.63 -15.59
N HIS A 240 2.68 -23.89 -15.85
CA HIS A 240 3.68 -24.17 -16.89
C HIS A 240 5.02 -24.67 -16.33
N ILE A 241 5.03 -25.18 -15.09
CA ILE A 241 6.18 -25.85 -14.44
C ILE A 241 6.06 -27.36 -14.60
#